data_AF-A0A183J5M6-F1
#
_entry.id   AF-A0A183J5M6-F1
#
_cell.length_a   1.000
_cell.length_b   1.000
_cell.length_c   1.000
_cell.angle_alpha   90.00
_cell.angle_beta   90.00
_cell.angle_gamma   90.00
#
_symmetry.space_group_name_H-M   'P 1'
#
loop_
_entity.id
_entity.type
_entity.pdbx_description
1 polymer ?
#
loop_
_entity_poly.entity_id
_entity_poly.type
_entity_poly.pdbx_seq_one_letter_code
_entity_poly.pdbx_strand_id
1 'polypeptide(L)' 'MEYCEKNRSKDVLVTGIADSHNPFQEKKSCIMF' A
#
# COMPACT_ATOMS: atom_id res chain seq x y z
N MET A 1 8.21 -14.45 -17.34
CA MET A 1 6.82 -14.19 -16.92
C MET A 1 6.43 -14.99 -15.68
N GLU A 2 6.78 -16.28 -15.58
CA GLU A 2 6.39 -17.13 -14.43
C GLU A 2 6.70 -16.54 -13.04
N TYR A 3 7.88 -15.94 -12.85
CA TYR A 3 8.22 -15.29 -11.58
C TYR A 3 7.29 -14.13 -11.23
N CYS A 4 6.96 -13.29 -12.22
CA CYS A 4 6.05 -12.17 -12.05
C CYS A 4 4.67 -12.67 -11.66
N GLU A 5 4.15 -13.71 -12.32
CA GLU A 5 2.84 -14.29 -12.01
C GLU A 5 2.79 -14.89 -10.60
N LYS A 6 3.83 -15.66 -10.22
CA LYS A 6 3.95 -16.25 -8.88
C LYS A 6 3.99 -15.22 -7.75
N ASN A 7 4.49 -14.01 -8.02
CA ASN A 7 4.65 -12.96 -7.01
C ASN A 7 3.63 -11.82 -7.15
N ARG A 8 2.81 -11.81 -8.21
CA ARG A 8 1.83 -10.74 -8.49
C ARG A 8 0.90 -10.46 -7.31
N SER A 9 0.44 -11.51 -6.62
CA SER A 9 -0.46 -11.37 -5.48
C SER A 9 0.19 -10.73 -4.24
N LYS A 10 1.51 -10.76 -4.15
CA LYS A 10 2.30 -10.17 -3.06
C LYS A 10 2.82 -8.77 -3.41
N ASP A 11 2.72 -8.37 -4.67
CA ASP A 11 3.13 -7.06 -5.13
C ASP A 11 2.07 -6.02 -4.78
N VAL A 12 2.32 -5.32 -3.68
CA VAL A 12 1.45 -4.29 -3.12
C VAL A 12 1.21 -3.11 -4.06
N LEU A 13 2.11 -2.86 -5.02
CA LEU A 13 1.94 -1.80 -6.01
C LEU A 13 0.95 -2.23 -7.10
N VAL A 14 0.79 -3.54 -7.32
CA VAL A 14 -0.13 -4.11 -8.30
C VAL A 14 -1.49 -4.45 -7.67
N THR A 15 -1.50 -4.99 -6.45
CA THR A 15 -2.74 -5.42 -5.77
C THR A 15 -3.35 -4.33 -4.89
N GLY A 16 -2.61 -3.29 -4.56
CA GLY A 16 -2.99 -2.29 -3.57
C GLY A 16 -2.89 -2.81 -2.15
N ILE A 17 -2.68 -1.89 -1.20
CA ILE A 17 -2.76 -2.19 0.24
C ILE A 17 -3.74 -1.23 0.91
N ALA A 18 -4.34 -1.69 2.00
CA ALA A 18 -5.13 -0.83 2.86
C ALA A 18 -4.25 0.33 3.35
N ASP A 19 -4.81 1.53 3.39
CA ASP A 19 -4.09 2.72 3.86
C ASP A 19 -3.40 2.44 5.19
N SER A 20 -4.08 1.79 6.15
CA SER A 20 -3.56 1.48 7.49
C SER A 20 -2.27 0.65 7.52
N HIS A 21 -1.92 -0.03 6.42
CA HIS A 21 -0.68 -0.78 6.28
C HIS A 21 0.37 -0.06 5.42
N ASN A 22 0.02 1.07 4.81
CA ASN A 22 0.96 1.90 4.06
C ASN A 22 1.81 2.72 5.06
N PRO A 23 3.13 2.51 5.15
CA PRO A 23 3.97 3.30 6.05
C PRO A 23 4.03 4.79 5.67
N PHE A 24 3.58 5.15 4.46
CA PHE A 24 3.51 6.51 3.94
C PHE A 24 2.10 7.12 3.99
N GLN A 25 1.26 6.69 4.93
CA GLN A 25 -0.04 7.32 5.14
C GLN A 25 0.09 8.82 5.42
N GLU A 26 -0.78 9.60 4.79
CA GLU A 26 -0.97 10.98 5.18
C GLU A 26 -1.43 11.05 6.65
N LYS A 27 -0.68 11.80 7.45
CA LYS A 27 -1.16 12.16 8.78
C LYS A 27 -2.33 13.13 8.61
N LYS A 28 -3.55 12.64 8.73
CA LYS A 28 -4.76 13.47 8.87
C LYS A 28 -4.78 14.17 10.22
N SER A 29 -3.79 15.01 10.50
CA SER A 29 -3.76 15.89 11.65
C SER A 29 -3.98 17.31 11.17
N CYS A 30 -5.24 17.66 10.89
CA CYS A 30 -5.67 19.04 10.95
C CYS A 30 -6.07 19.29 12.41
N ILE A 31 -5.07 19.56 13.26
CA ILE A 31 -5.34 20.08 14.61
C ILE A 31 -5.59 21.57 14.42
N MET A 32 -6.86 21.94 14.21
CA MET A 32 -7.29 23.32 14.29
C MET A 32 -7.37 23.68 15.78
N PHE A 33 -6.39 24.44 16.26
CA PHE A 33 -6.49 25.14 17.54
C PHE A 33 -7.28 26.43 17.36
#